data_AF-A0A5C4NX47-F1
#
_entry.id   AF-A0A5C4NX47-F1
#
_cell.length_a   1.000
_cell.length_b   1.000
_cell.length_c   1.000
_cell.angle_alpha   90.00
_cell.angle_beta   90.00
_cell.angle_gamma   90.00
#
_symmetry.space_group_name_H-M   'P 1'
#
loop_
_entity.id
_entity.type
_entity.pdbx_description
1 polymer ?
#
loop_
_entity_poly.entity_id
_entity_poly.type
_entity_poly.pdbx_seq_one_letter_code
_entity_poly.pdbx_strand_id
1 'polypeptide(L)'
;MLLELLVVDVTLDGSRRPSKVARLQTIGAPRILAQLARPKLVRAQGWNMVLSGIEATRDESGHTREVAQTWVCKLFVPENAIGFRARELYRSGVALPKKLARESGGSRGLLAVADNYSNVLQRQATCAELRSHQISTFPEGRLIDCYIEWMSEESFELGGLQLRSSFESRPEQLERGGWLVSIDMKERELTKSEARMVR
;
A
#
# COMPACT_ATOMS: atom_id res chain seq x y z
N MET A 1 -21.98 3.54 10.12
CA MET A 1 -21.76 2.40 9.22
C MET A 1 -20.28 2.33 8.92
N LEU A 2 -19.59 1.24 9.24
CA LEU A 2 -18.19 1.05 8.86
C LEU A 2 -18.16 0.52 7.41
N LEU A 3 -17.24 1.08 6.63
CA LEU A 3 -17.03 0.73 5.23
C LEU A 3 -15.67 0.06 5.09
N GLU A 4 -15.60 -0.89 4.17
CA GLU A 4 -14.34 -1.53 3.79
C GLU A 4 -13.92 -1.03 2.41
N LEU A 5 -12.64 -0.70 2.27
CA LEU A 5 -12.00 -0.37 1.01
C LEU A 5 -11.10 -1.54 0.61
N LEU A 6 -11.39 -2.14 -0.55
CA LEU A 6 -10.60 -3.22 -1.12
C LEU A 6 -9.92 -2.77 -2.40
N VAL A 7 -8.70 -3.24 -2.66
CA VAL A 7 -8.05 -3.16 -3.98
C VAL A 7 -7.75 -4.57 -4.45
N VAL A 8 -8.39 -4.97 -5.55
CA VAL A 8 -8.40 -6.36 -6.03
C VAL A 8 -8.42 -6.43 -7.56
N ASP A 9 -7.95 -7.54 -8.11
CA ASP A 9 -8.12 -7.85 -9.52
C ASP A 9 -9.46 -8.54 -9.76
N VAL A 10 -10.25 -8.03 -10.70
CA VAL A 10 -11.58 -8.56 -11.04
C VAL A 10 -11.70 -8.80 -12.54
N THR A 11 -12.39 -9.88 -12.91
CA THR A 11 -12.82 -10.08 -14.29
C THR A 11 -14.16 -9.38 -14.46
N LEU A 12 -14.18 -8.29 -15.22
CA LEU A 12 -15.42 -7.62 -15.59
C LEU A 12 -16.04 -8.33 -16.79
N ASP A 13 -17.38 -8.37 -16.86
CA ASP A 13 -18.10 -9.00 -17.95
C ASP A 13 -17.63 -8.48 -19.31
N GLY A 14 -17.26 -9.39 -20.19
CA GLY A 14 -16.72 -9.08 -21.53
C GLY A 14 -15.20 -8.87 -21.59
N SER A 15 -14.49 -8.77 -20.46
CA SER A 15 -13.02 -8.74 -20.44
C SER A 15 -12.44 -10.15 -20.32
N ARG A 16 -11.48 -10.50 -21.19
CA ARG A 16 -10.69 -11.74 -21.06
C ARG A 16 -9.59 -11.65 -20.01
N ARG A 17 -9.26 -10.45 -19.51
CA ARG A 17 -8.16 -10.22 -18.58
C ARG A 17 -8.65 -9.58 -17.27
N PRO A 18 -8.17 -10.04 -16.10
CA PRO A 18 -8.42 -9.37 -14.84
C PRO A 18 -7.97 -7.91 -14.91
N SER A 19 -8.74 -7.02 -14.30
CA SER A 19 -8.47 -5.60 -14.18
C SER A 19 -8.48 -5.19 -12.71
N LYS A 20 -7.51 -4.37 -12.31
CA LYS A 20 -7.43 -3.87 -10.93
C LYS A 20 -8.50 -2.81 -10.68
N VAL A 21 -9.24 -2.97 -9.59
CA VAL A 21 -10.28 -2.04 -9.13
C VAL A 21 -10.13 -1.75 -7.64
N ALA A 22 -10.53 -0.55 -7.22
CA ALA A 22 -10.82 -0.26 -5.82
C ALA A 22 -12.33 -0.33 -5.59
N ARG A 23 -12.77 -1.03 -4.55
CA ARG A 23 -14.19 -1.20 -4.19
C ARG A 23 -14.44 -0.68 -2.79
N LEU A 24 -15.48 0.13 -2.65
CA LEU A 24 -16.03 0.52 -1.36
C LEU A 24 -17.25 -0.37 -1.08
N GLN A 25 -17.27 -1.06 0.06
CA GLN A 25 -18.35 -1.96 0.41
C GLN A 25 -18.72 -1.88 1.89
N THR A 26 -19.91 -2.40 2.24
CA THR A 26 -20.34 -2.52 3.64
C THR A 26 -19.67 -3.70 4.34
N ILE A 27 -19.26 -3.52 5.60
CA ILE A 27 -18.73 -4.61 6.44
C ILE A 27 -19.86 -5.59 6.80
N GLY A 28 -19.59 -6.89 6.74
CA GLY A 28 -20.49 -7.97 7.16
C GLY A 28 -21.51 -8.44 6.11
N ALA A 29 -21.96 -7.55 5.22
CA ALA A 29 -22.78 -7.90 4.06
C ALA A 29 -22.14 -7.25 2.82
N PRO A 30 -21.44 -8.00 1.95
CA PRO A 30 -20.63 -7.42 0.88
C PRO A 30 -21.50 -6.85 -0.24
N ARG A 31 -21.96 -5.61 -0.05
CA ARG A 31 -22.62 -4.80 -1.07
C ARG A 31 -21.62 -3.76 -1.55
N ILE A 32 -21.27 -3.81 -2.84
CA ILE A 32 -20.44 -2.80 -3.48
C ILE A 32 -21.25 -1.50 -3.58
N LEU A 33 -20.76 -0.45 -2.92
CA LEU A 33 -21.37 0.88 -2.92
C LEU A 33 -20.80 1.76 -4.03
N ALA A 34 -19.51 1.62 -4.31
CA ALA A 34 -18.80 2.36 -5.35
C ALA A 34 -17.58 1.57 -5.85
N GLN A 35 -17.12 1.84 -7.07
CA GLN A 35 -15.97 1.17 -7.67
C GLN A 35 -15.14 2.14 -8.53
N LEU A 36 -13.83 2.20 -8.27
CA LEU A 36 -12.85 2.85 -9.15
C LEU A 36 -12.12 1.81 -9.99
N ALA A 37 -12.19 1.96 -11.31
CA ALA A 37 -11.30 1.29 -12.24
C ALA A 37 -9.92 1.97 -12.24
N ARG A 38 -8.87 1.16 -12.46
CA ARG A 38 -7.47 1.62 -12.56
C ARG A 38 -7.04 2.49 -11.37
N PRO A 39 -7.22 2.00 -10.12
CA PRO A 39 -6.92 2.78 -8.94
C PRO A 39 -5.42 3.13 -8.90
N LYS A 40 -5.13 4.38 -8.57
CA LYS A 40 -3.78 4.88 -8.30
C LYS A 40 -3.72 5.42 -6.89
N LEU A 41 -2.72 4.99 -6.13
CA LEU A 41 -2.41 5.60 -4.84
C LEU A 41 -1.66 6.91 -5.10
N VAL A 42 -2.34 8.03 -4.88
CA VAL A 42 -1.78 9.37 -5.15
C VAL A 42 -1.04 9.88 -3.92
N ARG A 43 -1.60 9.62 -2.72
CA ARG A 43 -1.03 10.07 -1.46
C ARG A 43 -1.35 9.13 -0.33
N ALA A 44 -0.41 8.97 0.59
CA ALA A 44 -0.66 8.43 1.92
C ALA A 44 0.13 9.27 2.94
N GLN A 45 -0.50 9.64 4.03
CA GLN A 45 0.17 10.34 5.13
C GLN A 45 -0.53 10.04 6.45
N GLY A 46 0.18 9.34 7.34
CA GLY A 46 -0.44 8.77 8.53
C GLY A 46 -1.59 7.84 8.12
N TRP A 47 -2.76 8.02 8.73
CA TRP A 47 -3.94 7.18 8.44
C TRP A 47 -4.79 7.64 7.26
N ASN A 48 -4.36 8.68 6.54
CA ASN A 48 -5.08 9.18 5.38
C ASN A 48 -4.47 8.62 4.10
N MET A 49 -5.33 8.14 3.21
CA MET A 49 -4.99 7.66 1.89
C MET A 49 -5.85 8.36 0.84
N VAL A 50 -5.27 8.62 -0.32
CA VAL A 50 -5.96 9.21 -1.46
C VAL A 50 -5.78 8.28 -2.65
N LEU A 51 -6.90 7.75 -3.14
CA LEU A 51 -6.95 6.96 -4.37
C LEU A 51 -7.57 7.81 -5.48
N SER A 52 -7.03 7.72 -6.69
CA SER A 52 -7.69 8.24 -7.90
C SER A 52 -7.98 7.11 -8.87
N GLY A 53 -8.97 7.30 -9.74
CA GLY A 53 -9.34 6.32 -10.75
C GLY A 53 -10.50 6.81 -11.61
N ILE A 54 -11.13 5.87 -12.29
CA ILE A 54 -12.30 6.13 -13.13
C ILE A 54 -13.51 5.42 -12.54
N GLU A 55 -14.60 6.14 -12.32
CA GLU A 55 -15.88 5.57 -11.94
C GLU A 55 -16.80 5.53 -13.16
N ALA A 56 -17.39 4.36 -13.42
CA ALA A 56 -18.40 4.20 -14.45
C ALA A 56 -19.78 4.49 -13.84
N THR A 57 -20.44 5.52 -14.33
CA THR A 57 -21.78 5.93 -13.92
C THR A 57 -22.73 5.80 -15.10
N ARG A 58 -24.04 5.68 -14.85
CA ARG A 58 -25.04 5.78 -15.93
C ARG A 58 -25.59 7.19 -15.97
N ASP A 59 -25.70 7.75 -17.17
CA ASP A 59 -26.39 9.02 -17.37
C ASP A 59 -27.93 8.84 -17.38
N GLU A 60 -28.66 9.95 -17.49
CA GLU A 60 -30.13 9.95 -17.56
C GLU A 60 -30.68 9.18 -18.77
N SER A 61 -29.88 9.06 -19.84
CA SER A 61 -30.22 8.30 -21.05
C SER A 61 -29.86 6.81 -20.95
N GLY A 62 -29.26 6.37 -19.83
CA GLY A 62 -28.83 5.01 -19.59
C GLY A 62 -27.47 4.63 -20.20
N HIS A 63 -26.75 5.58 -20.81
CA HIS A 63 -25.41 5.33 -21.34
C HIS A 63 -24.37 5.31 -20.21
N THR A 64 -23.31 4.52 -20.40
CA THR A 64 -22.19 4.49 -19.46
C THR A 64 -21.29 5.68 -19.69
N ARG A 65 -21.09 6.49 -18.65
CA ARG A 65 -20.15 7.60 -18.60
C ARG A 65 -19.01 7.27 -17.65
N GLU A 66 -17.79 7.40 -18.14
CA GLU A 66 -16.58 7.30 -17.34
C GLU A 66 -16.22 8.68 -16.78
N VAL A 67 -16.06 8.76 -15.46
CA VAL A 67 -15.74 10.00 -14.75
C VAL A 67 -14.48 9.81 -13.92
N ALA A 68 -13.53 10.74 -14.06
CA ALA A 68 -12.37 10.76 -13.18
C ALA A 68 -12.80 11.10 -11.75
N GLN A 69 -12.40 10.26 -10.80
CA GLN A 69 -12.80 10.35 -9.40
C GLN A 69 -11.60 10.25 -8.48
N THR A 70 -11.72 10.90 -7.31
CA THR A 70 -10.72 10.84 -6.24
C THR A 70 -11.42 10.52 -4.92
N TRP A 71 -10.99 9.45 -4.28
CA TRP A 71 -11.47 9.04 -2.96
C TRP A 71 -10.44 9.44 -1.90
N VAL A 72 -10.91 10.21 -0.92
CA VAL A 72 -10.13 10.57 0.27
C VAL A 72 -10.60 9.68 1.41
N CYS A 73 -9.71 8.79 1.84
CA CYS A 73 -10.02 7.74 2.80
C CYS A 73 -9.23 7.98 4.09
N LYS A 74 -9.91 7.84 5.23
CA LYS A 74 -9.28 7.76 6.54
C LYS A 74 -9.39 6.33 7.04
N LEU A 75 -8.26 5.68 7.25
CA LEU A 75 -8.21 4.32 7.78
C LEU A 75 -8.75 4.31 9.21
N PHE A 76 -9.61 3.34 9.48
CA PHE A 76 -9.99 3.00 10.84
C PHE A 76 -8.87 2.16 11.45
N VAL A 77 -8.31 2.62 12.56
CA VAL A 77 -7.17 1.95 13.22
C VAL A 77 -7.47 1.74 14.70
N PRO A 78 -6.93 0.67 15.32
CA PRO A 78 -7.02 0.46 16.76
C PRO A 78 -6.42 1.63 17.56
N GLU A 79 -6.89 1.86 18.80
CA GLU A 79 -6.41 2.95 19.65
C GLU A 79 -4.91 2.88 19.96
N ASN A 80 -4.34 1.67 19.99
CA ASN A 80 -2.91 1.44 20.24
C ASN A 80 -2.06 1.42 18.95
N ALA A 81 -2.60 1.86 17.81
CA ALA A 81 -1.86 1.98 16.56
C ALA A 81 -0.81 3.10 16.65
N ILE A 82 0.45 2.78 16.32
CA ILE A 82 1.60 3.71 16.41
C ILE A 82 2.20 4.08 15.06
N GLY A 83 1.83 3.36 14.00
CA GLY A 83 2.30 3.59 12.64
C GLY A 83 2.03 2.38 11.77
N PHE A 84 2.88 2.18 10.78
CA PHE A 84 2.85 1.02 9.90
C PHE A 84 4.09 0.18 10.08
N ARG A 85 3.93 -1.10 9.80
CA ARG A 85 5.02 -2.05 9.61
C ARG A 85 5.07 -2.45 8.15
N ALA A 86 6.15 -2.12 7.47
CA ALA A 86 6.42 -2.50 6.09
C ALA A 86 7.36 -3.70 6.06
N ARG A 87 6.98 -4.75 5.34
CA ARG A 87 7.78 -5.97 5.16
C ARG A 87 8.08 -6.14 3.69
N GLU A 88 9.34 -6.41 3.37
CA GLU A 88 9.76 -6.55 1.97
C GLU A 88 9.11 -7.78 1.31
N LEU A 89 8.63 -7.57 0.10
CA LEU A 89 8.10 -8.62 -0.78
C LEU A 89 9.10 -9.04 -1.86
N TYR A 90 10.24 -8.37 -1.94
CA TYR A 90 11.28 -8.64 -2.93
C TYR A 90 12.64 -8.58 -2.26
N ARG A 91 13.58 -9.38 -2.76
CA ARG A 91 15.00 -9.29 -2.41
C ARG A 91 15.79 -9.30 -3.71
N SER A 92 16.55 -8.24 -3.97
CA SER A 92 17.35 -8.13 -5.20
C SER A 92 16.51 -8.31 -6.48
N GLY A 93 15.31 -7.72 -6.54
CA GLY A 93 14.37 -7.89 -7.66
C GLY A 93 13.60 -9.21 -7.70
N VAL A 94 13.93 -10.18 -6.83
CA VAL A 94 13.27 -11.50 -6.78
C VAL A 94 12.13 -11.48 -5.79
N ALA A 95 10.94 -11.88 -6.22
CA ALA A 95 9.76 -11.95 -5.35
C ALA A 95 9.95 -12.98 -4.23
N LEU A 96 9.64 -12.58 -2.99
CA LEU A 96 9.62 -13.43 -1.82
C LEU A 96 8.22 -14.03 -1.63
N PRO A 97 8.10 -15.28 -1.14
CA PRO A 97 6.81 -15.82 -0.74
C PRO A 97 6.16 -14.93 0.33
N LYS A 98 4.88 -14.59 0.15
CA LYS A 98 4.14 -13.72 1.09
C LYS A 98 4.12 -14.25 2.52
N LYS A 99 4.13 -15.58 2.70
CA LYS A 99 4.22 -16.21 4.03
C LYS A 99 5.50 -15.81 4.75
N LEU A 100 6.64 -15.91 4.07
CA LEU A 100 7.95 -15.50 4.59
C LEU A 100 7.98 -14.01 4.90
N ALA A 101 7.36 -13.18 4.05
CA ALA A 101 7.24 -11.77 4.31
C ALA A 101 6.42 -11.48 5.57
N ARG A 102 5.35 -12.24 5.88
CA ARG A 102 4.55 -12.02 7.11
C ARG A 102 5.31 -12.36 8.39
N GLU A 103 6.19 -13.35 8.32
CA GLU A 103 7.00 -13.86 9.44
C GLU A 103 8.28 -13.03 9.68
N SER A 104 8.67 -12.17 8.72
CA SER A 104 9.89 -11.37 8.84
C SER A 104 9.72 -10.17 9.77
N GLY A 105 10.85 -9.75 10.37
CA GLY A 105 10.98 -8.44 10.99
C GLY A 105 10.85 -7.37 9.91
N GLY A 106 9.86 -6.48 10.05
CA GLY A 106 9.61 -5.38 9.13
C GLY A 106 10.10 -4.05 9.69
N SER A 107 10.34 -3.10 8.79
CA SER A 107 10.59 -1.70 9.16
C SER A 107 9.31 -1.09 9.72
N ARG A 108 9.43 -0.31 10.81
CA ARG A 108 8.30 0.36 11.49
C ARG A 108 8.41 1.87 11.30
N GLY A 109 7.29 2.56 11.14
CA GLY A 109 7.29 4.03 11.02
C GLY A 109 5.99 4.61 10.47
N LEU A 110 6.02 5.89 10.11
CA LEU A 110 4.90 6.56 9.46
C LEU A 110 5.04 6.43 7.95
N LEU A 111 4.01 5.88 7.29
CA LEU A 111 3.99 5.78 5.84
C LEU A 111 3.74 7.16 5.22
N ALA A 112 4.59 7.51 4.27
CA ALA A 112 4.42 8.65 3.39
C ALA A 112 4.45 8.18 1.93
N VAL A 113 3.39 8.46 1.18
CA VAL A 113 3.34 8.29 -0.28
C VAL A 113 3.00 9.63 -0.90
N ALA A 114 3.80 10.07 -1.87
CA ALA A 114 3.58 11.32 -2.60
C ALA A 114 4.33 11.30 -3.94
N ASP A 115 3.88 12.12 -4.89
CA ASP A 115 4.60 12.39 -6.13
C ASP A 115 5.80 13.30 -5.84
N ASN A 116 6.97 12.85 -6.30
CA ASN A 116 8.23 13.58 -6.19
C ASN A 116 9.03 13.42 -7.49
N TYR A 117 9.90 14.39 -7.78
CA TYR A 117 10.87 14.21 -8.86
C TYR A 117 11.88 13.13 -8.49
N SER A 118 12.00 12.10 -9.32
CA SER A 118 12.97 11.03 -9.16
C SER A 118 14.20 11.30 -10.01
N ASN A 119 15.35 11.50 -9.36
CA ASN A 119 16.62 11.68 -10.07
C ASN A 119 17.05 10.41 -10.81
N VAL A 120 16.65 9.22 -10.34
CA VAL A 120 17.01 7.97 -11.02
C VAL A 120 16.19 7.78 -12.29
N LEU A 121 14.92 8.14 -12.28
CA LEU A 121 14.03 8.04 -13.44
C LEU A 121 14.01 9.30 -14.32
N GLN A 122 14.60 10.40 -13.84
CA GLN A 122 14.57 11.73 -14.49
C GLN A 122 13.15 12.24 -14.80
N ARG A 123 12.15 11.83 -14.00
CA ARG A 123 10.75 12.24 -14.13
C ARG A 123 10.04 12.30 -12.78
N GLN A 124 8.86 12.92 -12.76
CA GLN A 124 7.93 12.80 -11.64
C GLN A 124 7.50 11.34 -11.49
N ALA A 125 7.54 10.84 -10.26
CA ALA A 125 7.12 9.50 -9.92
C ALA A 125 6.52 9.47 -8.51
N THR A 126 5.46 8.69 -8.33
CA THR A 126 4.91 8.41 -7.01
C THR A 126 5.95 7.63 -6.21
N CYS A 127 6.22 8.05 -4.98
CA CYS A 127 7.23 7.43 -4.15
C CYS A 127 6.68 7.12 -2.77
N ALA A 128 7.03 5.94 -2.25
CA ALA A 128 6.70 5.55 -0.88
C ALA A 128 7.95 5.50 -0.02
N GLU A 129 7.83 6.02 1.19
CA GLU A 129 8.86 6.05 2.21
C GLU A 129 8.24 5.71 3.56
N LEU A 130 8.97 4.98 4.39
CA LEU A 130 8.61 4.77 5.78
C LEU A 130 9.48 5.67 6.65
N ARG A 131 8.89 6.70 7.25
CA ARG A 131 9.59 7.65 8.10
C ARG A 131 9.66 7.09 9.51
N SER A 132 10.86 6.73 9.96
CA SER A 132 11.09 6.29 11.33
C SER A 132 10.68 7.37 12.34
N HIS A 133 10.19 6.97 13.51
CA HIS A 133 9.88 7.90 14.61
C HIS A 133 11.14 8.60 15.17
N GLN A 134 12.33 8.08 14.88
CA GLN A 134 13.62 8.71 15.15
C GLN A 134 14.21 9.22 13.84
N ILE A 135 14.67 10.47 13.82
CA ILE A 135 15.18 11.16 12.63
C ILE A 135 16.36 10.38 12.06
N SER A 136 16.14 9.65 10.97
CA SER A 136 17.21 9.08 10.15
C SER A 136 17.23 9.83 8.83
N THR A 137 18.26 10.65 8.66
CA THR A 137 18.75 11.07 7.35
C THR A 137 19.15 9.83 6.55
N PHE A 138 18.66 9.75 5.31
CA PHE A 138 18.80 8.71 4.28
C PHE A 138 17.72 7.60 4.28
N PRO A 139 16.88 7.54 3.22
CA PRO A 139 15.80 6.57 3.08
C PRO A 139 16.34 5.28 2.43
N GLU A 140 17.06 4.46 3.20
CA GLU A 140 17.30 3.09 2.76
C GLU A 140 15.94 2.39 2.59
N GLY A 141 15.72 1.84 1.41
CA GLY A 141 14.46 1.17 1.07
C GLY A 141 13.30 2.11 0.80
N ARG A 142 13.46 3.15 -0.05
CA ARG A 142 12.35 3.88 -0.71
C ARG A 142 11.81 3.08 -1.90
N LEU A 143 10.49 3.09 -2.12
CA LEU A 143 9.88 2.65 -3.39
C LEU A 143 9.68 3.84 -4.32
N ILE A 144 10.14 3.71 -5.55
CA ILE A 144 10.03 4.68 -6.65
C ILE A 144 9.03 4.14 -7.67
N ASP A 145 8.26 5.02 -8.32
CA ASP A 145 7.16 4.63 -9.21
C ASP A 145 6.18 3.68 -8.50
N CYS A 146 5.87 4.02 -7.26
CA CYS A 146 5.08 3.24 -6.33
C CYS A 146 3.61 3.20 -6.75
N TYR A 147 2.98 2.04 -6.57
CA TYR A 147 1.56 1.85 -6.85
C TYR A 147 0.96 0.83 -5.89
N ILE A 148 -0.36 0.90 -5.70
CA ILE A 148 -1.10 -0.04 -4.86
C ILE A 148 -1.42 -1.31 -5.65
N GLU A 149 -0.93 -2.45 -5.16
CA GLU A 149 -1.15 -3.74 -5.79
C GLU A 149 -2.43 -4.40 -5.26
N TRP A 150 -2.62 -4.35 -3.94
CA TRP A 150 -3.71 -5.04 -3.27
C TRP A 150 -4.02 -4.36 -1.93
N MET A 151 -5.26 -4.47 -1.45
CA MET A 151 -5.67 -3.97 -0.13
C MET A 151 -6.82 -4.78 0.43
N SER A 152 -6.73 -5.11 1.72
CA SER A 152 -7.79 -5.62 2.57
C SER A 152 -7.98 -4.76 3.82
N GLU A 153 -8.87 -5.21 4.72
CA GLU A 153 -9.07 -4.64 6.04
C GLU A 153 -7.78 -4.47 6.87
N GLU A 154 -6.91 -5.48 6.87
CA GLU A 154 -5.76 -5.54 7.80
C GLU A 154 -4.44 -5.02 7.21
N SER A 155 -4.30 -5.08 5.89
CA SER A 155 -3.04 -4.80 5.22
C SER A 155 -3.23 -4.43 3.76
N PHE A 156 -2.19 -3.82 3.18
CA PHE A 156 -2.14 -3.51 1.77
C PHE A 156 -0.73 -3.74 1.23
N GLU A 157 -0.67 -3.95 -0.09
CA GLU A 157 0.57 -4.20 -0.81
C GLU A 157 0.90 -3.02 -1.70
N LEU A 158 2.13 -2.52 -1.56
CA LEU A 158 2.73 -1.55 -2.45
C LEU A 158 3.72 -2.26 -3.37
N GLY A 159 3.64 -1.99 -4.66
CA GLY A 159 4.64 -2.36 -5.65
C GLY A 159 5.44 -1.13 -6.09
N GLY A 160 6.62 -1.34 -6.67
CA GLY A 160 7.41 -0.26 -7.25
C GLY A 160 8.81 -0.72 -7.62
N LEU A 161 9.72 0.24 -7.69
CA LEU A 161 11.14 0.04 -7.94
C LEU A 161 11.94 0.44 -6.72
N GLN A 162 13.01 -0.29 -6.42
CA GLN A 162 13.98 0.07 -5.40
C GLN A 162 15.33 0.32 -6.06
N LEU A 163 16.00 1.36 -5.60
CA LEU A 163 17.35 1.66 -6.02
C LEU A 163 18.32 0.75 -5.28
N ARG A 164 19.10 -0.01 -6.05
CA ARG A 164 20.24 -0.74 -5.52
C ARG A 164 21.51 0.01 -5.89
N SER A 165 22.19 0.52 -4.87
CA SER A 165 23.45 1.23 -5.00
C SER A 165 24.47 0.39 -5.76
N SER A 166 25.35 1.07 -6.50
CA SER A 166 26.49 0.43 -7.15
C SER A 166 27.37 -0.27 -6.11
N PHE A 167 27.86 -1.46 -6.45
CA PHE A 167 28.79 -2.20 -5.59
C PHE A 167 29.82 -2.90 -6.46
N GLU A 168 31.10 -2.69 -6.17
CA GLU A 168 32.24 -3.22 -6.92
C GLU A 168 32.09 -3.00 -8.44
N SER A 169 31.85 -4.07 -9.20
CA SER A 169 31.74 -4.09 -10.66
C SER A 169 30.31 -3.89 -11.17
N ARG A 170 29.34 -3.73 -10.27
CA ARG A 170 27.93 -3.59 -10.61
C ARG A 170 27.51 -2.11 -10.58
N PRO A 171 26.97 -1.57 -11.70
CA PRO A 171 26.41 -0.23 -11.70
C PRO A 171 25.15 -0.17 -10.84
N GLU A 172 24.72 1.04 -10.50
CA GLU A 172 23.43 1.29 -9.87
C GLU A 172 22.29 0.70 -10.73
N GLN A 173 21.33 0.05 -10.09
CA GLN A 173 20.21 -0.59 -10.78
C GLN A 173 18.89 -0.32 -10.08
N LEU A 174 17.85 -0.11 -10.87
CA LEU A 174 16.48 -0.11 -10.39
C LEU A 174 15.92 -1.54 -10.48
N GLU A 175 15.73 -2.15 -9.33
CA GLU A 175 15.18 -3.49 -9.22
C GLU A 175 13.70 -3.43 -8.82
N ARG A 176 12.95 -4.48 -9.14
CA ARG A 176 11.58 -4.62 -8.66
C ARG A 176 11.56 -4.70 -7.14
N GLY A 177 10.69 -3.89 -6.53
CA GLY A 177 10.49 -3.84 -5.10
C GLY A 177 9.01 -3.92 -4.73
N GLY A 178 8.76 -4.00 -3.43
CA GLY A 178 7.41 -3.93 -2.91
C GLY A 178 7.35 -4.23 -1.42
N TRP A 179 6.30 -3.73 -0.77
CA TRP A 179 6.05 -3.92 0.66
C TRP A 179 4.68 -4.51 0.91
N LEU A 180 4.61 -5.43 1.86
CA LEU A 180 3.39 -5.74 2.58
C LEU A 180 3.33 -4.81 3.80
N VAL A 181 2.35 -3.91 3.80
CA VAL A 181 2.16 -2.89 4.82
C VAL A 181 0.98 -3.28 5.70
N SER A 182 1.22 -3.35 7.01
CA SER A 182 0.19 -3.58 8.03
C SER A 182 0.23 -2.48 9.09
N ILE A 183 -0.87 -2.30 9.83
CA ILE A 183 -0.88 -1.41 10.99
C ILE A 183 0.12 -1.96 12.03
N ASP A 184 1.02 -1.10 12.53
CA ASP A 184 1.88 -1.42 13.66
C ASP A 184 1.19 -1.00 14.96
N MET A 185 1.10 -1.94 15.88
CA MET A 185 0.49 -1.74 17.19
C MET A 185 1.58 -1.63 18.24
N LYS A 186 1.37 -0.78 19.25
CA LYS A 186 2.19 -0.81 20.45
C LYS A 186 2.00 -2.17 21.11
N GLU A 187 3.04 -3.00 21.11
CA GLU A 187 3.04 -4.24 21.88
C GLU A 187 2.83 -3.87 23.35
N ARG A 188 1.83 -4.50 23.97
CA ARG A 188 1.57 -4.33 25.39
C ARG A 188 2.80 -4.85 26.14
N GLU A 189 3.38 -4.04 27.02
CA GLU A 189 4.40 -4.51 27.93
C GLU A 189 3.80 -5.64 28.78
N LEU A 190 4.34 -6.86 28.62
CA LEU A 190 3.98 -7.97 29.48
C LEU A 190 4.38 -7.61 30.91
N THR A 191 3.47 -7.80 31.85
CA THR A 191 3.83 -7.70 33.26
C THR A 191 4.93 -8.73 33.58
N LYS A 192 5.78 -8.46 34.58
CA LYS A 192 6.84 -9.40 34.99
C LYS A 192 6.30 -10.82 35.30
N SER A 193 5.05 -10.92 35.75
CA SER A 193 4.33 -12.18 35.97
C SER A 193 3.98 -12.90 34.66
N GLU A 194 3.50 -12.19 33.64
CA GLU A 194 3.13 -12.76 32.34
C GLU A 194 4.37 -13.18 31.54
N ALA A 195 5.43 -12.37 31.58
CA ALA A 195 6.71 -12.71 30.94
C ALA A 195 7.37 -13.99 31.50
N ARG A 196 7.07 -14.33 32.77
CA ARG A 196 7.52 -15.59 33.40
C ARG A 196 6.70 -16.81 33.00
N MET A 197 5.46 -16.64 32.51
CA MET A 197 4.61 -17.76 32.07
C MET A 197 4.83 -18.16 30.60
N VAL A 198 5.54 -17.33 29.82
CA VAL A 198 5.81 -17.56 28.40
C VAL A 198 7.23 -18.13 28.16
N ARG A 199 8.01 -18.37 29.22
CA ARG A 199 9.29 -19.08 29.19
C ARG A 199 9.11 -20.54 29.61
#